data_AF-A0A292SJP4-F1
#
_entry.id   AF-A0A292SJP4-F1
#
_cell.length_a   1.000
_cell.length_b   1.000
_cell.length_c   1.000
_cell.angle_alpha   90.00
_cell.angle_beta   90.00
_cell.angle_gamma   90.00
#
_symmetry.space_group_name_H-M   'P 1'
#
loop_
_entity.id
_entity.type
_entity.pdbx_description
1 polymer ?
#
loop_
_entity_poly.entity_id
_entity_poly.type
_entity_poly.pdbx_seq_one_letter_code
_entity_poly.pdbx_strand_id
1 'polypeptide(L)'
;MIKQKVANNPVISLIKPFFIDKHAQAYIVGGFLRDCLLNKTSCDIDIVIENGSAKKLSQELADTINGYFIELDDVNKIYRVVFSDKVTYVDIADCTGNCIEDDLKRRDFTVNALAYDIKNDCLIDVTGGYDDLKAGLIKEISKENIIDDPIRILRAFRFQSTLGFDLSNSLNQIIKEHALLLNNPAKERVNLD
;
A
#
# COMPACT_ATOMS: atom_id res chain seq x y z
N MET A 1 -7.03 17.00 7.61
CA MET A 1 -7.44 16.76 6.21
C MET A 1 -7.55 15.26 5.89
N ILE A 2 -6.50 14.46 6.04
CA ILE A 2 -6.55 13.02 5.72
C ILE A 2 -7.55 12.23 6.57
N LYS A 3 -7.61 12.48 7.89
CA LYS A 3 -8.60 11.89 8.81
C LYS A 3 -10.04 12.01 8.32
N GLN A 4 -10.43 13.18 7.84
CA GLN A 4 -11.79 13.39 7.30
C GLN A 4 -12.02 12.61 6.01
N LYS A 5 -11.03 12.54 5.12
CA LYS A 5 -11.15 11.78 3.87
C LYS A 5 -11.27 10.28 4.12
N VAL A 6 -10.46 9.76 5.04
CA VAL A 6 -10.51 8.37 5.48
C VAL A 6 -11.85 8.07 6.15
N ALA A 7 -12.30 8.94 7.06
CA ALA A 7 -13.57 8.77 7.77
C ALA A 7 -14.80 8.88 6.86
N ASN A 8 -14.73 9.66 5.78
CA ASN A 8 -15.83 9.83 4.82
C ASN A 8 -15.85 8.75 3.72
N ASN A 9 -14.84 7.88 3.65
CA ASN A 9 -14.86 6.78 2.69
C ASN A 9 -15.82 5.70 3.19
N PRO A 10 -16.88 5.35 2.42
CA PRO A 10 -17.95 4.47 2.89
C PRO A 10 -17.47 3.06 3.23
N VAL A 11 -16.49 2.54 2.50
CA VAL A 11 -15.91 1.21 2.75
C VAL A 11 -15.16 1.21 4.08
N ILE A 12 -14.35 2.25 4.31
CA ILE A 12 -13.58 2.39 5.55
C ILE A 12 -14.51 2.58 6.75
N SER A 13 -15.54 3.44 6.63
CA SER A 13 -16.53 3.64 7.70
C SER A 13 -17.23 2.33 8.08
N LEU A 14 -17.45 1.44 7.11
CA LEU A 14 -18.12 0.15 7.32
C LEU A 14 -17.21 -0.88 8.01
N ILE A 15 -15.93 -0.97 7.63
CA ILE A 15 -15.01 -2.00 8.17
C ILE A 15 -14.23 -1.54 9.40
N LYS A 16 -14.09 -0.23 9.63
CA LYS A 16 -13.35 0.31 10.78
C LYS A 16 -13.83 -0.23 12.14
N PRO A 17 -15.15 -0.31 12.44
CA PRO A 17 -15.63 -0.87 13.69
C PRO A 17 -15.15 -2.31 13.92
N PHE A 18 -15.12 -3.14 12.88
CA PHE A 18 -14.65 -4.53 12.98
C PHE A 18 -13.21 -4.60 13.51
N PHE A 19 -12.28 -3.81 12.97
CA PHE A 19 -10.89 -3.83 13.42
C PHE A 19 -10.72 -3.30 14.85
N ILE A 20 -11.53 -2.30 15.23
CA ILE A 20 -11.53 -1.75 16.60
C ILE A 20 -12.03 -2.79 17.60
N ASP A 21 -13.14 -3.46 17.31
CA ASP A 21 -13.76 -4.48 18.17
C ASP A 21 -12.87 -5.71 18.33
N LYS A 22 -12.11 -6.05 17.28
CA LYS A 22 -11.11 -7.13 17.31
C LYS A 22 -9.79 -6.72 17.99
N HIS A 23 -9.67 -5.47 18.42
CA HIS A 23 -8.43 -4.89 18.94
C HIS A 23 -7.23 -5.08 18.00
N ALA A 24 -7.48 -5.09 16.70
CA ALA A 24 -6.45 -5.30 15.69
C ALA A 24 -5.56 -4.05 15.54
N GLN A 25 -4.26 -4.27 15.40
CA GLN A 25 -3.31 -3.26 14.94
C GLN A 25 -3.37 -3.21 13.41
N ALA A 26 -4.30 -2.43 12.89
CA ALA A 26 -4.64 -2.36 11.48
C ALA A 26 -4.34 -0.97 10.89
N TYR A 27 -3.68 -0.96 9.74
CA TYR A 27 -3.20 0.26 9.09
C TYR A 27 -3.65 0.27 7.64
N ILE A 28 -4.29 1.36 7.20
CA ILE A 28 -4.50 1.57 5.77
C ILE A 28 -3.18 2.07 5.19
N VAL A 29 -2.76 1.55 4.04
CA VAL A 29 -1.43 1.85 3.47
C VAL A 29 -1.51 2.18 1.97
N GLY A 30 -0.38 2.65 1.43
CA GLY A 30 -0.14 2.61 -0.02
C GLY A 30 -0.87 3.68 -0.83
N GLY A 31 -1.25 3.30 -2.05
CA GLY A 31 -1.79 4.22 -3.07
C GLY A 31 -3.07 4.92 -2.65
N PHE A 32 -3.90 4.26 -1.82
CA PHE A 32 -5.12 4.85 -1.28
C PHE A 32 -4.86 6.18 -0.57
N LEU A 33 -3.86 6.21 0.33
CA LEU A 33 -3.54 7.40 1.12
C LEU A 33 -2.95 8.50 0.24
N ARG A 34 -2.05 8.13 -0.67
CA ARG A 34 -1.49 9.05 -1.68
C ARG A 34 -2.60 9.74 -2.45
N ASP A 35 -3.52 8.96 -3.00
CA ASP A 35 -4.58 9.48 -3.87
C ASP A 35 -5.60 10.30 -3.07
N CYS A 36 -5.93 9.88 -1.85
CA CYS A 36 -6.71 10.69 -0.93
C CYS A 36 -6.04 12.06 -0.68
N LEU A 37 -4.73 12.09 -0.41
CA LEU A 37 -4.00 13.32 -0.17
C LEU A 37 -3.95 14.24 -1.42
N LEU A 38 -3.95 13.65 -2.62
CA LEU A 38 -4.02 14.35 -3.90
C LEU A 38 -5.43 14.77 -4.33
N ASN A 39 -6.47 14.52 -3.51
CA ASN A 39 -7.89 14.73 -3.88
C ASN A 39 -8.34 13.89 -5.08
N LYS A 40 -7.69 12.74 -5.32
CA LYS A 40 -8.12 11.76 -6.32
C LYS A 40 -9.03 10.71 -5.66
N THR A 41 -9.89 10.10 -6.46
CA THR A 41 -10.69 8.94 -6.03
C THR A 41 -9.83 7.68 -6.10
N SER A 42 -9.78 6.92 -5.01
CA SER A 42 -9.15 5.59 -4.97
C SER A 42 -10.14 4.56 -4.44
N CYS A 43 -10.21 3.43 -5.13
CA CYS A 43 -11.05 2.29 -4.75
C CYS A 43 -10.22 1.14 -4.17
N ASP A 44 -8.92 1.10 -4.45
CA ASP A 44 -8.01 0.10 -3.92
C ASP A 44 -7.65 0.47 -2.49
N ILE A 45 -8.20 -0.26 -1.51
CA ILE A 45 -7.92 -0.09 -0.09
C ILE A 45 -7.06 -1.28 0.36
N ASP A 46 -5.80 -0.97 0.65
CA ASP A 46 -4.85 -1.91 1.22
C ASP A 46 -4.77 -1.73 2.74
N ILE A 47 -4.90 -2.82 3.48
CA ILE A 47 -4.80 -2.87 4.94
C ILE A 47 -3.66 -3.79 5.34
N VAL A 48 -2.78 -3.31 6.20
CA VAL A 48 -1.72 -4.09 6.83
C VAL A 48 -2.12 -4.39 8.27
N ILE A 49 -1.96 -5.65 8.67
CA ILE A 49 -2.23 -6.13 10.02
C ILE A 49 -0.91 -6.48 10.70
N GLU A 50 -0.60 -5.82 11.81
CA GLU A 50 0.51 -6.25 12.67
C GLU A 50 0.14 -7.54 13.42
N ASN A 51 1.16 -8.33 13.77
CA ASN A 51 1.07 -9.60 14.52
C ASN A 51 0.52 -10.83 13.76
N GLY A 52 0.51 -10.84 12.43
CA GLY A 52 0.33 -12.09 11.67
C GLY A 52 -1.10 -12.66 11.68
N SER A 53 -2.12 -11.80 11.82
CA SER A 53 -3.53 -12.24 11.93
C SER A 53 -4.38 -11.88 10.70
N ALA A 54 -3.78 -11.45 9.59
CA ALA A 54 -4.48 -11.01 8.39
C ALA A 54 -5.45 -12.07 7.85
N LYS A 55 -5.04 -13.35 7.77
CA LYS A 55 -5.90 -14.43 7.25
C LYS A 55 -7.19 -14.56 8.07
N LYS A 56 -7.04 -14.68 9.39
CA LYS A 56 -8.15 -14.85 10.32
C LYS A 56 -9.08 -13.64 10.29
N LEU A 57 -8.52 -12.42 10.35
CA LEU A 57 -9.31 -11.20 10.30
C LEU A 57 -10.04 -11.04 8.97
N SER A 58 -9.43 -11.45 7.85
CA SER A 58 -10.05 -11.41 6.53
C SER A 58 -11.25 -12.36 6.43
N GLN A 59 -11.12 -13.58 6.96
CA GLN A 59 -12.22 -14.54 7.02
C GLN A 59 -13.37 -14.02 7.89
N GLU A 60 -13.06 -13.56 9.10
CA GLU A 60 -14.07 -13.02 10.02
C GLU A 60 -14.73 -11.74 9.49
N LEU A 61 -13.99 -10.90 8.77
CA LEU A 61 -14.53 -9.71 8.12
C LEU A 61 -15.50 -10.10 7.00
N ALA A 62 -15.11 -11.05 6.15
CA ALA A 62 -15.97 -11.55 5.08
C ALA A 62 -17.29 -12.09 5.64
N ASP A 63 -17.26 -12.87 6.72
CA ASP A 63 -18.46 -13.37 7.38
C ASP A 63 -19.31 -12.20 7.94
N THR A 64 -18.67 -11.22 8.59
CA THR A 64 -19.35 -10.07 9.21
C THR A 64 -20.11 -9.23 8.19
N ILE A 65 -19.54 -9.03 6.99
CA ILE A 65 -20.14 -8.22 5.92
C ILE A 65 -20.96 -9.05 4.92
N ASN A 66 -21.11 -10.36 5.15
CA ASN A 66 -21.69 -11.30 4.19
C ASN A 66 -21.05 -11.20 2.79
N GLY A 67 -19.71 -11.11 2.78
CA GLY A 67 -18.85 -11.03 1.61
C GLY A 67 -18.17 -12.37 1.29
N TYR A 68 -17.08 -12.28 0.52
CA TYR A 68 -16.31 -13.43 0.06
C TYR A 68 -14.84 -13.27 0.43
N PHE A 69 -14.27 -14.30 1.04
CA PHE A 69 -12.84 -14.39 1.30
C PHE A 69 -12.12 -15.05 0.12
N ILE A 70 -11.04 -14.42 -0.35
CA ILE A 70 -10.18 -14.92 -1.43
C ILE A 70 -8.73 -14.88 -0.95
N GLU A 71 -8.00 -15.98 -1.11
CA GLU A 71 -6.56 -16.03 -0.90
C GLU A 71 -5.86 -15.63 -2.20
N LEU A 72 -5.13 -14.50 -2.19
CA LEU A 72 -4.44 -13.99 -3.39
C LEU A 72 -3.02 -14.55 -3.48
N ASP A 73 -2.30 -14.52 -2.34
CA ASP A 73 -0.93 -14.97 -2.25
C ASP A 73 -0.66 -15.50 -0.84
N ASP A 74 -0.62 -16.83 -0.69
CA ASP A 74 -0.33 -17.43 0.61
C ASP A 74 1.14 -17.28 1.03
N VAL A 75 2.07 -17.04 0.10
CA VAL A 75 3.48 -16.83 0.43
C VAL A 75 3.64 -15.46 1.09
N ASN A 76 3.07 -14.43 0.47
CA ASN A 76 3.12 -13.05 0.98
C ASN A 76 1.98 -12.73 1.96
N LYS A 77 1.14 -13.71 2.30
CA LYS A 77 0.01 -13.60 3.25
C LYS A 77 -0.94 -12.45 2.89
N ILE A 78 -1.32 -12.38 1.63
CA ILE A 78 -2.24 -11.38 1.07
C ILE A 78 -3.60 -12.03 0.81
N TYR A 79 -4.64 -11.42 1.36
CA TYR A 79 -6.01 -11.88 1.29
C TYR A 79 -6.92 -10.76 0.78
N ARG A 80 -7.92 -11.11 -0.01
CA ARG A 80 -8.93 -10.17 -0.50
C ARG A 80 -10.28 -10.50 0.11
N VAL A 81 -10.93 -9.47 0.62
CA VAL A 81 -12.33 -9.54 1.06
C VAL A 81 -13.18 -8.77 0.06
N VAL A 82 -13.99 -9.51 -0.71
CA VAL A 82 -14.92 -8.96 -1.70
C VAL A 82 -16.29 -8.78 -1.06
N PHE A 83 -16.88 -7.61 -1.26
CA PHE A 83 -18.19 -7.28 -0.70
C PHE A 83 -19.31 -7.98 -1.49
N SER A 84 -20.52 -7.96 -0.94
CA SER A 84 -21.68 -8.61 -1.55
C SER A 84 -22.07 -8.05 -2.93
N ASP A 85 -21.66 -6.81 -3.24
CA ASP A 85 -21.82 -6.19 -4.56
C ASP A 85 -20.88 -6.77 -5.63
N LYS A 86 -19.89 -7.59 -5.23
CA LYS A 86 -18.87 -8.23 -6.07
C LYS A 86 -17.96 -7.27 -6.84
N VAL A 87 -18.01 -5.97 -6.52
CA VAL A 87 -17.20 -4.92 -7.15
C VAL A 87 -16.27 -4.30 -6.12
N THR A 88 -16.77 -4.03 -4.92
CA THR A 88 -15.98 -3.46 -3.84
C THR A 88 -15.15 -4.55 -3.18
N TYR A 89 -13.88 -4.27 -2.93
CA TYR A 89 -12.99 -5.15 -2.19
C TYR A 89 -12.01 -4.37 -1.32
N VAL A 90 -11.45 -5.06 -0.34
CA VAL A 90 -10.27 -4.62 0.40
C VAL A 90 -9.23 -5.73 0.39
N ASP A 91 -7.97 -5.35 0.23
CA ASP A 91 -6.84 -6.26 0.36
C ASP A 91 -6.25 -6.12 1.77
N ILE A 92 -6.01 -7.25 2.42
CA ILE A 92 -5.54 -7.34 3.79
C ILE A 92 -4.31 -8.25 3.79
N ALA A 93 -3.19 -7.72 4.26
CA ALA A 93 -1.92 -8.42 4.31
C ALA A 93 -1.32 -8.40 5.71
N ASP A 94 -0.52 -9.41 6.03
CA ASP A 94 0.31 -9.36 7.23
C ASP A 94 1.43 -8.33 7.06
N CYS A 95 1.70 -7.61 8.15
CA CYS A 95 2.85 -6.72 8.23
C CYS A 95 4.11 -7.53 7.99
N THR A 96 4.91 -7.09 7.03
CA THR A 96 6.21 -7.71 6.81
C THR A 96 7.26 -6.91 7.59
N GLY A 97 8.07 -7.59 8.39
CA GLY A 97 8.90 -6.96 9.42
C GLY A 97 8.26 -7.06 10.80
N ASN A 98 8.77 -6.31 11.79
CA ASN A 98 8.25 -6.38 13.17
C ASN A 98 7.13 -5.40 13.46
N CYS A 99 7.07 -4.29 12.71
CA CYS A 99 6.11 -3.22 12.88
C CYS A 99 5.83 -2.51 11.54
N ILE A 100 4.82 -1.65 11.53
CA ILE A 100 4.39 -0.89 10.36
C ILE A 100 5.53 -0.05 9.78
N GLU A 101 6.42 0.49 10.62
CA GLU A 101 7.57 1.26 10.15
C GLU A 101 8.55 0.41 9.33
N ASP A 102 8.73 -0.87 9.68
CA ASP A 102 9.55 -1.81 8.91
C ASP A 102 8.87 -2.12 7.57
N ASP A 103 7.55 -2.27 7.54
CA ASP A 103 6.81 -2.48 6.29
C ASP A 103 6.94 -1.29 5.34
N LEU A 104 6.72 -0.08 5.86
CA LEU A 104 6.83 1.15 5.10
C LEU A 104 8.23 1.32 4.50
N LYS A 105 9.28 0.98 5.25
CA LYS A 105 10.68 1.11 4.79
C LYS A 105 11.08 0.16 3.66
N ARG A 106 10.34 -0.91 3.39
CA ARG A 106 10.63 -1.84 2.26
C ARG A 106 9.91 -1.49 0.96
N ARG A 107 9.03 -0.49 0.99
CA ARG A 107 8.24 -0.08 -0.18
C ARG A 107 9.11 0.60 -1.23
N ASP A 108 8.52 0.81 -2.41
CA ASP A 108 9.21 1.36 -3.57
C ASP A 108 9.57 2.84 -3.38
N PHE A 109 8.57 3.67 -3.14
CA PHE A 109 8.68 5.13 -3.10
C PHE A 109 8.06 5.72 -1.85
N THR A 110 8.63 6.83 -1.38
CA THR A 110 8.19 7.55 -0.18
C THR A 110 6.71 7.92 -0.24
N VAL A 111 6.24 8.40 -1.41
CA VAL A 111 4.83 8.76 -1.66
C VAL A 111 3.84 7.59 -1.54
N ASN A 112 4.32 6.34 -1.58
CA ASN A 112 3.53 5.13 -1.36
C ASN A 112 3.78 4.48 0.01
N ALA A 113 4.66 5.07 0.82
CA ALA A 113 5.07 4.57 2.13
C ALA A 113 4.47 5.42 3.26
N LEU A 114 3.16 5.63 3.15
CA LEU A 114 2.32 6.23 4.17
C LEU A 114 1.43 5.15 4.77
N ALA A 115 1.17 5.25 6.07
CA ALA A 115 0.19 4.44 6.77
C ALA A 115 -0.80 5.32 7.54
N TYR A 116 -2.02 4.84 7.74
CA TYR A 116 -3.03 5.48 8.58
C TYR A 116 -3.49 4.46 9.61
N ASP A 117 -3.25 4.78 10.88
CA ASP A 117 -3.67 3.96 12.01
C ASP A 117 -5.19 4.07 12.19
N ILE A 118 -5.89 2.96 11.94
CA ILE A 118 -7.35 2.89 12.00
C ILE A 118 -7.86 3.19 13.42
N LYS A 119 -7.11 2.77 14.45
CA LYS A 119 -7.50 2.90 15.86
C LYS A 119 -7.27 4.32 16.38
N ASN A 120 -6.08 4.87 16.12
CA ASN A 120 -5.68 6.17 16.66
C ASN A 120 -6.03 7.35 15.75
N ASP A 121 -6.54 7.09 14.55
CA ASP A 121 -6.90 8.12 13.56
C ASP A 121 -5.75 9.08 13.23
N CYS A 122 -4.54 8.55 13.08
CA CYS A 122 -3.34 9.32 12.78
C CYS A 122 -2.63 8.80 11.53
N LEU A 123 -1.96 9.73 10.83
CA LEU A 123 -1.09 9.40 9.71
C LEU A 123 0.31 9.10 10.26
N ILE A 124 0.91 8.02 9.77
CA ILE A 124 2.28 7.59 10.03
C ILE A 124 3.07 7.80 8.75
N ASP A 125 4.14 8.58 8.84
CA ASP A 125 5.10 8.82 7.77
C ASP A 125 6.51 8.78 8.33
N VAL A 126 7.23 7.69 8.06
CA VAL A 126 8.61 7.49 8.50
C VAL A 126 9.63 7.70 7.39
N THR A 127 9.16 8.07 6.18
CA THR A 127 9.99 8.17 4.97
C THR A 127 10.03 9.57 4.37
N GLY A 128 9.22 10.49 4.88
CA GLY A 128 9.06 11.83 4.32
C GLY A 128 8.13 11.87 3.10
N GLY A 129 7.29 10.84 2.93
CA GLY A 129 6.40 10.69 1.78
C GLY A 129 5.40 11.82 1.63
N TYR A 130 4.95 12.43 2.74
CA TYR A 130 4.01 13.55 2.69
C TYR A 130 4.63 14.82 2.09
N ASP A 131 5.89 15.10 2.40
CA ASP A 131 6.59 16.26 1.86
C ASP A 131 7.00 16.03 0.40
N ASP A 132 7.44 14.83 0.05
CA ASP A 132 7.70 14.45 -1.35
C ASP A 132 6.41 14.50 -2.20
N LEU A 133 5.27 14.11 -1.64
CA LEU A 133 3.97 14.22 -2.30
C LEU A 133 3.60 15.67 -2.60
N LYS A 134 3.86 16.60 -1.65
CA LYS A 134 3.64 18.03 -1.85
C LYS A 134 4.60 18.63 -2.88
N ALA A 135 5.83 18.14 -2.90
CA ALA A 135 6.84 18.57 -3.85
C ALA A 135 6.62 17.99 -5.27
N GLY A 136 5.71 17.03 -5.43
CA GLY A 136 5.50 16.35 -6.70
C GLY A 136 6.68 15.48 -7.09
N LEU A 137 7.30 14.80 -6.11
CA LEU A 137 8.54 14.06 -6.27
C LEU A 137 8.33 12.56 -6.07
N ILE A 138 8.78 11.75 -7.02
CA ILE A 138 8.94 10.30 -6.86
C ILE A 138 10.36 10.04 -6.37
N LYS A 139 10.47 9.66 -5.11
CA LYS A 139 11.73 9.37 -4.44
C LYS A 139 11.71 7.95 -3.89
N GLU A 140 12.78 7.22 -4.12
CA GLU A 140 13.03 5.90 -3.56
C GLU A 140 13.20 5.96 -2.05
N ILE A 141 12.80 4.90 -1.35
CA ILE A 141 13.05 4.79 0.09
C ILE A 141 14.51 4.38 0.34
N SER A 142 15.00 3.41 -0.43
CA SER A 142 16.38 2.97 -0.42
C SER A 142 16.79 2.46 -1.81
N LYS A 143 18.10 2.39 -2.07
CA LYS A 143 18.64 1.85 -3.32
C LYS A 143 18.36 0.35 -3.42
N GLU A 144 18.50 -0.35 -2.30
CA GLU A 144 18.31 -1.80 -2.16
C GLU A 144 16.89 -2.19 -2.56
N ASN A 145 15.90 -1.42 -2.11
CA ASN A 145 14.50 -1.62 -2.44
C ASN A 145 14.22 -1.61 -3.96
N ILE A 146 14.98 -0.85 -4.75
CA ILE A 146 14.82 -0.80 -6.21
C ILE A 146 15.57 -1.97 -6.88
N ILE A 147 16.71 -2.38 -6.33
CA ILE A 147 17.54 -3.46 -6.87
C ILE A 147 16.90 -4.83 -6.62
N ASP A 148 16.36 -5.04 -5.42
CA ASP A 148 15.72 -6.30 -5.02
C ASP A 148 14.47 -6.61 -5.85
N ASP A 149 13.81 -5.57 -6.38
CA ASP A 149 12.64 -5.68 -7.23
C ASP A 149 12.75 -4.69 -8.41
N PRO A 150 13.48 -5.05 -9.48
CA PRO A 150 13.77 -4.16 -10.60
C PRO A 150 12.52 -3.63 -11.33
N ILE A 151 11.38 -4.30 -11.19
CA ILE A 151 10.09 -3.83 -11.75
C ILE A 151 9.69 -2.47 -11.15
N ARG A 152 10.21 -2.12 -9.97
CA ARG A 152 10.03 -0.78 -9.39
C ARG A 152 10.59 0.33 -10.28
N ILE A 153 11.56 0.05 -11.15
CA ILE A 153 11.99 1.01 -12.17
C ILE A 153 10.85 1.34 -13.15
N LEU A 154 10.12 0.32 -13.64
CA LEU A 154 8.95 0.53 -14.49
C LEU A 154 7.85 1.27 -13.74
N ARG A 155 7.64 0.93 -12.46
CA ARG A 155 6.69 1.64 -11.59
C ARG A 155 7.05 3.12 -11.42
N ALA A 156 8.34 3.48 -11.34
CA ALA A 156 8.77 4.87 -11.27
C ALA A 156 8.26 5.67 -12.48
N PHE A 157 8.49 5.16 -13.70
CA PHE A 157 8.03 5.80 -14.93
C PHE A 157 6.51 5.82 -15.05
N ARG A 158 5.83 4.76 -14.61
CA ARG A 158 4.37 4.71 -14.54
C ARG A 158 3.83 5.79 -13.60
N PHE A 159 4.40 5.95 -12.41
CA PHE A 159 3.97 6.99 -11.46
C PHE A 159 4.30 8.39 -11.96
N GLN A 160 5.48 8.61 -12.55
CA GLN A 160 5.80 9.88 -13.21
C GLN A 160 4.74 10.24 -14.26
N SER A 161 4.37 9.30 -15.12
CA SER A 161 3.38 9.54 -16.18
C SER A 161 1.95 9.75 -15.65
N THR A 162 1.55 9.01 -14.61
CA THR A 162 0.16 9.06 -14.08
C THR A 162 -0.07 10.16 -13.06
N LEU A 163 0.97 10.56 -12.32
CA LEU A 163 0.91 11.62 -11.31
C LEU A 163 1.42 12.97 -11.83
N GLY A 164 2.24 12.98 -12.88
CA GLY A 164 2.90 14.19 -13.38
C GLY A 164 4.04 14.66 -12.47
N PHE A 165 4.64 13.73 -11.72
CA PHE A 165 5.67 14.00 -10.72
C PHE A 165 7.07 13.80 -11.32
N ASP A 166 8.04 14.54 -10.81
CA ASP A 166 9.45 14.40 -11.20
C ASP A 166 10.12 13.25 -10.44
N LEU A 167 11.11 12.61 -11.05
CA LEU A 167 11.96 11.63 -10.36
C LEU A 167 13.06 12.35 -9.59
N SER A 168 13.37 11.90 -8.37
CA SER A 168 14.52 12.40 -7.62
C SER A 168 15.84 12.22 -8.38
N ASN A 169 16.83 13.06 -8.11
CA ASN A 169 18.16 12.92 -8.73
C ASN A 169 18.82 11.58 -8.39
N SER A 170 18.63 11.10 -7.15
CA SER A 170 19.16 9.82 -6.70
C SER A 170 18.47 8.64 -7.39
N LEU A 171 17.13 8.67 -7.52
CA LEU A 171 16.38 7.67 -8.27
C LEU A 171 16.80 7.64 -9.75
N ASN A 172 16.96 8.80 -10.38
CA ASN A 172 17.46 8.89 -11.76
C ASN A 172 18.84 8.23 -11.91
N GLN A 173 19.73 8.41 -10.93
CA GLN A 173 21.03 7.77 -10.95
C GLN A 173 20.92 6.24 -10.78
N ILE A 174 20.12 5.77 -9.84
CA ILE A 174 19.86 4.34 -9.62
C ILE A 174 19.31 3.69 -10.88
N ILE A 175 18.32 4.31 -11.53
CA ILE A 175 17.73 3.81 -12.77
C ILE A 175 18.80 3.69 -13.87
N LYS A 176 19.65 4.71 -14.05
CA LYS A 176 20.71 4.67 -15.05
C LYS A 176 21.72 3.54 -14.79
N GLU A 177 22.09 3.34 -13.53
CA GLU A 177 23.04 2.29 -13.13
C GLU A 177 22.45 0.87 -13.25
N HIS A 178 21.15 0.72 -13.01
CA HIS A 178 20.52 -0.58 -12.80
C HIS A 178 19.43 -0.95 -13.82
N ALA A 179 19.19 -0.14 -14.85
CA ALA A 179 18.17 -0.42 -15.88
C ALA A 179 18.34 -1.80 -16.55
N LEU A 180 19.57 -2.30 -16.67
CA LEU A 180 19.83 -3.63 -17.26
C LEU A 180 19.27 -4.80 -16.44
N LEU A 181 18.96 -4.59 -15.15
CA LEU A 181 18.31 -5.61 -14.32
C LEU A 181 16.89 -5.95 -14.84
N LEU A 182 16.27 -5.05 -15.61
CA LEU A 182 14.99 -5.29 -16.27
C LEU A 182 15.05 -6.38 -17.34
N ASN A 183 16.23 -6.78 -17.81
CA ASN A 183 16.39 -7.88 -18.77
C ASN A 183 16.31 -9.27 -18.11
N ASN A 184 16.34 -9.33 -16.78
CA ASN A 184 16.20 -10.58 -16.02
C ASN A 184 15.35 -10.36 -14.77
N PRO A 185 14.08 -9.90 -14.91
CA PRO A 185 13.19 -9.75 -13.77
C PRO A 185 12.89 -11.14 -13.19
N ALA A 186 12.63 -11.23 -11.88
CA ALA A 186 12.18 -12.48 -11.27
C ALA A 186 11.00 -13.05 -12.10
N LYS A 187 11.13 -14.31 -12.54
CA LYS A 187 10.27 -14.96 -13.57
C LYS A 187 8.77 -14.89 -13.29
N GLU A 188 8.34 -14.58 -12.07
CA GLU A 188 6.95 -14.62 -11.62
C GLU A 188 6.14 -13.35 -11.93
N ARG A 189 6.77 -12.23 -12.30
CA ARG A 189 6.08 -10.91 -12.39
C ARG A 189 5.96 -10.30 -13.78
N VAL A 190 6.38 -11.00 -14.84
CA VAL A 190 6.32 -10.50 -16.23
C VAL A 190 4.87 -10.50 -16.80
N ASN A 191 3.89 -11.11 -16.11
CA ASN A 191 2.53 -11.30 -16.62
C ASN A 191 1.45 -10.40 -15.99
N LEU A 192 1.78 -9.35 -15.21
CA LEU A 192 0.76 -8.56 -14.49
C LEU A 192 0.84 -7.04 -14.64
N ASP A 193 1.66 -6.50 -15.54
CA ASP A 193 1.64 -5.07 -15.91
C ASP A 193 1.16 -4.85 -17.35
#